data_AF-A0A8X6XR04-F1
#
_entry.id   AF-A0A8X6XR04-F1
#
_cell.length_a   1.000
_cell.length_b   1.000
_cell.length_c   1.000
_cell.angle_alpha   90.00
_cell.angle_beta   90.00
_cell.angle_gamma   90.00
#
_symmetry.space_group_name_H-M   'P 1'
#
loop_
_entity.id
_entity.type
_entity.pdbx_description
1 polymer ?
#
loop_
_entity_poly.entity_id
_entity_poly.type
_entity_poly.pdbx_seq_one_letter_code
_entity_poly.pdbx_strand_id
1 'polypeptide(L)'
;CNCDPPGLRYIGNCSYVDNTKQCDCPKGYEFSSTFHECEDINECLLGSVCPSTTNCVNVPGGFQCECKRGYELESDWDNPKEVGCKDINECSLGGTCTSGTTRCINTPGSYDCVCTEGYYATAAVKGDTYMPMYNVCYGKKTQWEGSVAEAIFSKGIKEQRIPHITL
;
A
#
# COMPACT_ATOMS: atom_id res chain seq x y z
N CYS A 1 14.77 -20.81 -27.52
CA CYS A 1 15.98 -21.26 -26.81
C CYS A 1 17.11 -21.18 -27.81
N ASN A 2 18.23 -20.58 -27.44
CA ASN A 2 19.44 -20.70 -28.24
C ASN A 2 20.04 -22.08 -27.92
N CYS A 3 20.15 -22.93 -28.94
CA CYS A 3 20.62 -24.31 -28.77
C CYS A 3 22.11 -24.44 -29.15
N ASP A 4 22.78 -23.29 -29.29
CA ASP A 4 24.19 -23.07 -29.58
C ASP A 4 24.53 -21.60 -29.17
N PRO A 5 25.68 -21.24 -28.56
CA PRO A 5 26.89 -21.99 -28.16
C PRO A 5 27.10 -22.11 -26.61
N PRO A 6 28.19 -22.77 -26.11
CA PRO A 6 28.30 -23.26 -24.74
C PRO A 6 28.75 -22.20 -23.72
N GLY A 7 28.07 -22.15 -22.58
CA GLY A 7 28.53 -21.42 -21.38
C GLY A 7 27.45 -20.63 -20.64
N LEU A 8 26.29 -20.40 -21.25
CA LEU A 8 25.16 -19.75 -20.59
C LEU A 8 24.03 -20.76 -20.42
N ARG A 9 23.67 -21.04 -19.16
CA ARG A 9 22.51 -21.87 -18.79
C ARG A 9 21.25 -21.20 -19.37
N TYR A 10 20.78 -21.63 -20.52
CA TYR A 10 19.43 -21.27 -20.96
C TYR A 10 18.42 -21.95 -20.03
N ILE A 11 17.43 -21.19 -19.59
CA ILE A 11 16.30 -21.69 -18.82
C ILE A 11 15.44 -22.50 -19.80
N GLY A 12 15.40 -23.83 -19.68
CA GLY A 12 14.58 -24.70 -20.54
C GLY A 12 15.35 -25.62 -21.50
N ASN A 13 14.67 -26.67 -21.96
CA ASN A 13 15.23 -27.67 -22.86
C ASN A 13 14.89 -27.34 -24.31
N CYS A 14 15.87 -27.50 -25.21
CA CYS A 14 15.67 -27.36 -26.64
C CYS A 14 15.66 -28.72 -27.32
N SER A 15 14.66 -28.97 -28.16
CA SER A 15 14.54 -30.21 -28.94
C SER A 15 14.10 -29.88 -30.37
N TYR A 16 14.31 -30.82 -31.29
CA TYR A 16 13.77 -30.75 -32.65
C TYR A 16 12.64 -31.76 -32.79
N VAL A 17 11.45 -31.29 -33.14
CA VAL A 17 10.27 -32.11 -33.43
C VAL A 17 9.86 -31.84 -34.88
N ASP A 18 9.87 -32.86 -35.73
CA ASP A 18 9.57 -32.74 -37.18
C ASP A 18 10.36 -31.63 -37.91
N ASN A 19 11.67 -31.56 -37.64
CA ASN A 19 12.58 -30.51 -38.14
C ASN A 19 12.23 -29.08 -37.68
N THR A 20 11.31 -28.93 -36.73
CA THR A 20 10.96 -27.65 -36.10
C THR A 20 11.64 -27.54 -34.74
N LYS A 21 12.21 -26.36 -34.46
CA LYS A 21 12.88 -26.07 -33.19
C LYS A 21 11.84 -25.83 -32.10
N GLN A 22 11.79 -26.72 -31.11
CA GLN A 22 10.89 -26.63 -29.96
C GLN A 22 11.66 -26.28 -28.69
N CYS A 23 10.99 -25.51 -27.84
CA CYS A 23 11.48 -25.04 -26.56
C CYS A 23 10.54 -25.44 -25.45
N ASP A 24 10.99 -26.36 -24.62
CA ASP A 24 10.26 -26.79 -23.44
C ASP A 24 10.72 -25.93 -22.25
N CYS A 25 9.96 -24.86 -22.00
CA CYS A 25 10.22 -23.96 -20.90
C CYS A 25 9.82 -24.60 -19.55
N PRO A 26 10.59 -24.37 -18.47
CA PRO A 26 10.19 -24.79 -17.14
C PRO A 26 8.88 -24.10 -16.72
N LYS A 27 8.22 -24.66 -15.70
CA LYS A 27 7.03 -24.02 -15.12
C LYS A 27 7.34 -22.60 -14.64
N GLY A 28 6.45 -21.66 -14.95
CA GLY A 28 6.63 -20.23 -14.65
C GLY A 28 7.38 -19.45 -15.73
N TYR A 29 7.74 -20.09 -16.85
CA TYR A 29 8.42 -19.45 -17.97
C TYR A 29 7.66 -19.64 -19.27
N GLU A 30 7.75 -18.65 -20.17
CA GLU A 30 7.17 -18.68 -21.52
C GLU A 30 8.23 -18.50 -22.60
N PHE A 31 7.96 -19.02 -23.79
CA PHE A 31 8.91 -18.91 -24.89
C PHE A 31 8.81 -17.55 -25.59
N SER A 32 9.90 -16.78 -25.53
CA SER A 32 10.04 -15.52 -26.22
C SER A 32 10.61 -15.70 -27.62
N SER A 33 9.80 -15.43 -28.64
CA SER A 33 10.22 -15.52 -30.05
C SER A 33 11.22 -14.41 -30.43
N THR A 34 11.21 -13.28 -29.72
CA THR A 34 12.14 -12.17 -29.93
C THR A 34 13.54 -12.54 -29.46
N PHE A 35 13.66 -12.97 -28.20
CA PHE A 35 14.96 -13.29 -27.58
C PHE A 35 15.39 -14.73 -27.81
N HIS A 36 14.52 -15.55 -28.41
CA HIS A 36 14.74 -16.98 -28.60
C HIS A 36 15.17 -17.66 -27.30
N GLU A 37 14.49 -17.40 -26.20
CA GLU A 37 14.75 -18.01 -24.88
C GLU A 37 13.47 -18.14 -24.07
N CYS A 38 13.53 -18.84 -22.94
CA CYS A 38 12.42 -18.87 -22.01
C CYS A 38 12.55 -17.67 -21.07
N GLU A 39 11.58 -16.79 -21.12
CA GLU A 39 11.47 -15.64 -20.24
C GLU A 39 10.54 -15.97 -19.09
N ASP A 40 10.85 -15.39 -17.94
CA ASP A 40 10.02 -15.51 -16.75
C ASP A 40 8.65 -14.87 -17.01
N ILE A 41 7.58 -15.59 -16.70
CA ILE A 41 6.23 -15.05 -16.83
C ILE A 41 6.04 -14.09 -15.67
N ASN A 42 5.77 -12.82 -15.96
CA ASN A 42 5.44 -11.87 -14.91
C ASN A 42 3.97 -11.99 -14.50
N GLU A 43 3.66 -12.88 -13.54
CA GLU A 43 2.27 -13.08 -13.13
C GLU A 43 1.64 -11.85 -12.47
N CYS A 44 2.45 -10.91 -11.96
CA CYS A 44 1.96 -9.65 -11.40
C CYS A 44 1.32 -8.73 -12.45
N LEU A 45 1.62 -8.93 -13.74
CA LEU A 45 1.00 -8.18 -14.84
C LEU A 45 -0.29 -8.84 -15.36
N LEU A 46 -0.56 -10.09 -14.96
CA LEU A 46 -1.69 -10.87 -15.47
C LEU A 46 -3.00 -10.65 -14.68
N GLY A 47 -2.95 -9.97 -13.52
CA GLY A 47 -4.14 -9.58 -12.74
C GLY A 47 -4.01 -9.85 -11.23
N SER A 48 -5.15 -10.07 -10.56
CA SER A 48 -5.22 -10.34 -9.10
C SER A 48 -4.72 -11.74 -8.74
N VAL A 49 -3.42 -11.96 -8.82
CA VAL A 49 -2.75 -13.20 -8.37
C VAL A 49 -2.46 -13.20 -6.87
N CYS A 50 -2.49 -12.02 -6.24
CA CYS A 50 -2.22 -11.81 -4.82
C CYS A 50 -3.44 -11.19 -4.09
N PRO A 51 -3.62 -11.46 -2.78
CA PRO A 51 -4.65 -10.82 -1.97
C PRO A 51 -4.54 -9.29 -1.93
N SER A 52 -5.65 -8.59 -1.68
CA SER A 52 -5.71 -7.12 -1.69
C SER A 52 -4.83 -6.44 -0.62
N THR A 53 -4.49 -7.14 0.46
CA THR A 53 -3.60 -6.68 1.55
C THR A 53 -2.12 -6.92 1.25
N THR A 54 -1.78 -7.39 0.05
CA THR A 54 -0.41 -7.72 -0.36
C THR A 54 0.02 -7.02 -1.64
N ASN A 55 1.32 -6.88 -1.85
CA ASN A 55 1.94 -6.48 -3.09
C ASN A 55 2.47 -7.72 -3.80
N CYS A 56 2.22 -7.81 -5.12
CA CYS A 56 2.81 -8.87 -5.93
C CYS A 56 4.26 -8.51 -6.27
N VAL A 57 5.16 -9.47 -6.08
CA VAL A 57 6.57 -9.39 -6.43
C VAL A 57 6.87 -10.52 -7.41
N ASN A 58 7.29 -10.15 -8.61
CA ASN A 58 7.69 -11.13 -9.62
C ASN A 58 9.04 -11.75 -9.26
N VAL A 59 9.16 -13.08 -9.32
CA VAL A 59 10.40 -13.79 -9.00
C VAL A 59 10.70 -14.85 -10.07
N PRO A 60 11.95 -15.19 -10.35
CA PRO A 60 12.25 -16.21 -11.35
C PRO A 60 11.53 -17.55 -11.08
N GLY A 61 10.67 -17.97 -12.01
CA GLY A 61 9.84 -19.17 -11.94
C GLY A 61 8.48 -18.98 -11.28
N GLY A 62 8.08 -17.75 -10.97
CA GLY A 62 6.73 -17.42 -10.51
C GLY A 62 6.60 -16.06 -9.81
N PHE A 63 5.80 -16.02 -8.76
CA PHE A 63 5.56 -14.79 -8.00
C PHE A 63 5.49 -15.06 -6.50
N GLN A 64 5.67 -13.99 -5.72
CA GLN A 64 5.46 -13.95 -4.28
C GLN A 64 4.50 -12.81 -3.93
N CYS A 65 3.73 -12.98 -2.86
CA CYS A 65 2.88 -11.93 -2.32
C CYS A 65 3.45 -11.47 -0.98
N GLU A 66 3.81 -10.19 -0.88
CA GLU A 66 4.36 -9.60 0.34
C GLU A 66 3.33 -8.71 1.02
N CYS A 67 3.23 -8.73 2.35
CA CYS A 67 2.29 -7.86 3.06
C CYS A 67 2.53 -6.39 2.73
N LYS A 68 1.45 -5.64 2.48
CA LYS A 68 1.53 -4.19 2.36
C LYS A 68 2.00 -3.60 3.70
N ARG A 69 2.55 -2.39 3.62
CA ARG A 69 2.87 -1.61 4.83
C ARG A 69 1.61 -1.48 5.70
N GLY A 70 1.78 -1.66 7.02
CA GLY A 70 0.67 -1.67 7.99
C GLY A 70 0.02 -3.05 8.16
N TYR A 71 0.51 -4.09 7.48
CA TYR A 71 0.05 -5.46 7.65
C TYR A 71 1.21 -6.39 8.03
N GLU A 72 0.89 -7.45 8.79
CA GLU A 72 1.82 -8.50 9.19
C GLU A 72 1.33 -9.88 8.75
N LEU A 73 2.28 -10.81 8.57
CA LEU A 73 1.97 -12.19 8.25
C LEU A 73 1.17 -12.82 9.39
N GLU A 74 0.07 -13.47 9.05
CA GLU A 74 -0.63 -14.35 9.97
C GLU A 74 0.25 -15.57 10.24
N SER A 75 0.52 -15.83 11.53
CA SER A 75 1.72 -16.53 12.03
C SER A 75 1.86 -18.02 11.69
N ASP A 76 1.00 -18.61 10.86
CA ASP A 76 0.89 -20.07 10.73
C ASP A 76 1.06 -20.64 9.30
N TRP A 77 1.55 -19.86 8.32
CA TRP A 77 1.37 -20.30 6.94
C TRP A 77 2.62 -20.87 6.22
N ASP A 78 2.65 -22.20 6.14
CA ASP A 78 3.63 -23.07 5.46
C ASP A 78 3.53 -23.04 3.91
N ASN A 79 2.76 -22.12 3.31
CA ASN A 79 2.49 -22.15 1.86
C ASN A 79 2.45 -20.74 1.19
N PRO A 80 3.47 -20.30 0.45
CA PRO A 80 3.59 -18.93 -0.06
C PRO A 80 2.48 -18.42 -1.01
N LYS A 81 1.47 -19.24 -1.35
CA LYS A 81 0.35 -18.92 -2.24
C LYS A 81 -0.92 -18.42 -1.55
N GLU A 82 -1.04 -18.54 -0.24
CA GLU A 82 -2.18 -18.01 0.54
C GLU A 82 -1.62 -17.14 1.67
N VAL A 83 -0.95 -16.05 1.29
CA VAL A 83 -0.40 -15.11 2.26
C VAL A 83 -1.56 -14.36 2.93
N GLY A 84 -1.96 -14.86 4.10
CA GLY A 84 -2.82 -14.14 5.02
C GLY A 84 -2.05 -12.99 5.65
N CYS A 85 -2.31 -11.76 5.21
CA CYS A 85 -1.79 -10.56 5.87
C CYS A 85 -2.91 -9.93 6.69
N LYS A 86 -2.70 -9.87 8.00
CA LYS A 86 -3.61 -9.22 8.93
C LYS A 86 -3.12 -7.81 9.23
N ASP A 87 -4.06 -6.93 9.50
CA ASP A 87 -3.79 -5.55 9.86
C ASP A 87 -3.01 -5.46 11.17
N ILE A 88 -1.94 -4.65 11.20
CA ILE A 88 -1.18 -4.39 12.42
C ILE A 88 -1.99 -3.40 13.25
N ASN A 89 -2.41 -3.80 14.44
CA ASN A 89 -3.12 -2.86 15.32
C ASN A 89 -2.13 -1.96 16.07
N GLU A 90 -1.75 -0.82 15.49
CA GLU A 90 -0.78 0.09 16.10
C GLU A 90 -1.30 0.71 17.40
N CYS A 91 -2.63 0.78 17.59
CA CYS A 91 -3.22 1.25 18.85
C CYS A 91 -2.97 0.28 20.02
N SER A 92 -2.74 -1.01 19.74
CA SER A 92 -2.44 -2.03 20.76
C SER A 92 -0.97 -2.09 21.13
N LEU A 93 -0.08 -1.56 20.29
CA LEU A 93 1.37 -1.52 20.53
C LEU A 93 1.78 -0.42 21.52
N GLY A 94 0.96 0.64 21.64
CA GLY A 94 1.21 1.77 22.52
C GLY A 94 2.25 2.76 21.99
N GLY A 95 2.24 3.99 22.51
CA GLY A 95 3.17 5.07 22.10
C GLY A 95 2.85 5.76 20.77
N THR A 96 1.73 5.38 20.15
CA THR A 96 1.35 5.75 18.79
C THR A 96 0.75 7.16 18.66
N CYS A 97 0.02 7.61 19.70
CA CYS A 97 -0.64 8.92 19.76
C CYS A 97 -0.21 9.71 21.01
N THR A 98 -0.39 11.04 20.98
CA THR A 98 -0.09 11.92 22.12
C THR A 98 -1.09 11.68 23.26
N SER A 99 -0.62 11.10 24.36
CA SER A 99 -1.46 10.78 25.52
C SER A 99 -2.09 12.05 26.13
N GLY A 100 -3.38 11.97 26.48
CA GLY A 100 -4.13 13.03 27.17
C GLY A 100 -4.98 13.95 26.27
N THR A 101 -4.59 14.19 25.02
CA THR A 101 -5.34 15.06 24.09
C THR A 101 -5.82 14.33 22.83
N THR A 102 -5.30 13.13 22.55
CA THR A 102 -5.70 12.30 21.42
C THR A 102 -6.06 10.88 21.88
N ARG A 103 -6.94 10.22 21.12
CA ARG A 103 -7.18 8.77 21.17
C ARG A 103 -6.83 8.13 19.84
N CYS A 104 -6.31 6.92 19.88
CA CYS A 104 -5.99 6.14 18.69
C CYS A 104 -7.23 5.44 18.13
N ILE A 105 -7.35 5.40 16.80
CA ILE A 105 -8.32 4.60 16.04
C ILE A 105 -7.53 3.77 15.04
N ASN A 106 -7.67 2.45 15.11
CA ASN A 106 -7.03 1.55 14.16
C ASN A 106 -7.76 1.59 12.81
N THR A 107 -7.03 1.63 11.70
CA THR A 107 -7.60 1.63 10.35
C THR A 107 -6.88 0.60 9.46
N PRO A 108 -7.52 0.06 8.41
CA PRO A 108 -6.83 -0.92 7.56
C PRO A 108 -5.56 -0.33 6.92
N GLY A 109 -4.40 -0.88 7.30
CA GLY A 109 -3.06 -0.50 6.87
C GLY A 109 -2.45 0.70 7.60
N SER A 110 -3.09 1.24 8.65
CA SER A 110 -2.65 2.42 9.38
C SER A 110 -3.40 2.63 10.71
N TYR A 111 -3.20 3.79 11.32
CA TYR A 111 -4.02 4.29 12.42
C TYR A 111 -4.25 5.79 12.27
N ASP A 112 -5.27 6.29 12.96
CA ASP A 112 -5.58 7.71 13.10
C ASP A 112 -5.54 8.12 14.58
N CYS A 113 -4.95 9.27 14.87
CA CYS A 113 -5.05 9.90 16.18
C CYS A 113 -6.11 11.01 16.13
N VAL A 114 -7.23 10.81 16.82
CA VAL A 114 -8.32 11.80 16.86
C VAL A 114 -8.36 12.50 18.20
N CYS A 115 -8.78 13.76 18.21
CA CYS A 115 -8.88 14.52 19.46
C CYS A 115 -9.91 13.90 20.42
N THR A 116 -9.55 13.86 21.71
CA THR A 116 -10.47 13.47 22.77
C THR A 116 -11.58 14.51 22.93
N GLU A 117 -12.66 14.14 23.62
CA GLU A 117 -13.78 15.05 23.83
C GLU A 117 -13.31 16.36 24.48
N GLY A 118 -13.79 17.48 23.93
CA GLY A 118 -13.34 18.81 24.31
C GLY A 118 -12.16 19.32 23.50
N TYR A 119 -11.34 18.51 22.88
CA TYR A 119 -10.20 19.00 22.08
C TYR A 119 -10.56 19.10 20.59
N TYR A 120 -9.85 19.97 19.85
CA TYR A 120 -10.00 20.10 18.40
C TYR A 120 -8.65 20.08 17.69
N ALA A 121 -8.61 19.51 16.48
CA ALA A 121 -7.45 19.59 15.60
C ALA A 121 -7.55 20.91 14.81
N THR A 122 -6.48 21.70 14.79
CA THR A 122 -6.39 22.78 13.80
C THR A 122 -5.77 22.18 12.54
N ALA A 123 -6.42 22.36 11.38
CA ALA A 123 -5.74 22.12 10.12
C ALA A 123 -4.64 23.19 10.00
N ALA A 124 -3.36 22.80 10.03
CA ALA A 124 -2.35 23.71 9.55
C ALA A 124 -2.49 23.80 8.03
N VAL A 125 -2.73 25.01 7.55
CA VAL A 125 -2.65 25.30 6.12
C VAL A 125 -1.32 26.01 5.88
N LYS A 126 -0.46 25.46 5.02
CA LYS A 126 0.71 26.17 4.49
C LYS A 126 0.38 26.61 3.06
N GLY A 127 -0.16 27.82 2.90
CA GLY A 127 -0.68 28.28 1.61
C GLY A 127 -2.07 27.70 1.32
N ASP A 128 -2.26 27.07 0.16
CA ASP A 128 -3.50 26.32 -0.19
C ASP A 128 -3.37 24.81 0.08
N THR A 129 -2.24 24.37 0.63
CA THR A 129 -2.00 22.96 0.92
C THR A 129 -2.57 22.61 2.30
N TYR A 130 -3.60 21.77 2.30
CA TYR A 130 -4.14 21.15 3.50
C TYR A 130 -3.09 20.19 4.08
N MET A 131 -2.48 20.56 5.21
CA MET A 131 -1.66 19.62 5.98
C MET A 131 -2.54 18.99 7.05
N PRO A 132 -2.84 17.68 6.97
CA PRO A 132 -3.49 17.03 8.07
C PRO A 132 -2.48 17.03 9.23
N MET A 133 -2.70 17.85 10.26
CA MET A 133 -1.97 17.73 11.53
C MET A 133 -2.60 16.58 12.30
N TYR A 134 -2.31 15.35 11.88
CA TYR A 134 -2.99 14.14 12.37
C TYR A 134 -2.70 13.82 13.86
N ASN A 135 -1.84 14.57 14.56
CA ASN A 135 -1.37 14.18 15.91
C ASN A 135 -1.38 15.30 16.98
N VAL A 136 -1.89 16.50 16.68
CA VAL A 136 -1.84 17.64 17.62
C VAL A 136 -3.22 18.25 17.81
N CYS A 137 -3.70 18.22 19.05
CA CYS A 137 -4.99 18.76 19.44
C CYS A 137 -4.84 19.96 20.38
N TYR A 138 -5.69 20.96 20.19
CA TYR A 138 -5.69 22.24 20.90
C TYR A 138 -7.01 22.47 21.65
N GLY A 139 -6.93 23.18 22.79
CA GLY A 139 -8.07 23.78 23.51
C GLY A 139 -9.13 22.86 24.14
N LYS A 140 -10.12 23.45 24.84
CA LYS A 140 -11.37 22.80 25.30
C LYS A 140 -12.60 23.44 24.62
N LYS A 141 -13.53 22.64 24.08
CA LYS A 141 -14.74 23.06 23.33
C LYS A 141 -15.66 23.99 24.14
N THR A 142 -15.58 23.98 25.46
CA THR A 142 -16.37 24.84 26.36
C THR A 142 -15.96 26.33 26.35
N GLN A 143 -15.04 26.73 25.47
CA GLN A 143 -14.70 28.13 25.17
C GLN A 143 -15.17 28.57 23.76
N TRP A 144 -15.93 27.71 23.05
CA TRP A 144 -16.33 27.87 21.65
C TRP A 144 -17.87 27.91 21.46
N GLU A 145 -18.58 28.60 22.36
CA GLU A 145 -19.96 29.01 22.09
C GLU A 145 -19.96 30.33 21.33
N GLY A 146 -19.89 30.23 20.00
CA GLY A 146 -19.97 31.39 19.10
C GLY A 146 -19.41 31.04 17.74
N SER A 147 -20.30 30.88 16.76
CA SER A 147 -20.07 31.05 15.32
C SER A 147 -18.75 30.56 14.72
N VAL A 148 -18.90 29.56 13.83
CA VAL A 148 -18.11 29.35 12.62
C VAL A 148 -17.21 30.55 12.25
N ALA A 149 -15.89 30.33 12.25
CA ALA A 149 -14.87 31.07 11.48
C ALA A 149 -14.29 32.45 11.96
N GLU A 150 -13.93 32.65 13.23
CA GLU A 150 -13.22 33.90 13.64
C GLU A 150 -11.86 33.74 14.35
N ALA A 151 -11.17 32.59 14.26
CA ALA A 151 -9.83 32.45 14.87
C ALA A 151 -8.64 32.34 13.89
N ILE A 152 -8.84 32.61 12.59
CA ILE A 152 -7.72 32.73 11.62
C ILE A 152 -7.58 34.18 11.09
N PHE A 153 -8.43 35.11 11.53
CA PHE A 153 -8.48 36.49 10.98
C PHE A 153 -7.87 37.61 11.82
N SER A 154 -6.79 37.34 12.56
CA SER A 154 -5.86 38.43 12.92
C SER A 154 -4.89 38.80 11.78
N LYS A 155 -4.89 38.08 10.64
CA LYS A 155 -3.99 38.35 9.49
C LYS A 155 -4.65 38.27 8.10
N GLY A 156 -5.88 38.74 7.95
CA GLY A 156 -6.36 39.31 6.68
C GLY A 156 -6.47 38.42 5.42
N ILE A 157 -6.85 37.16 5.52
CA ILE A 157 -7.41 36.40 4.36
C ILE A 157 -8.94 36.67 4.33
N LYS A 158 -9.64 36.47 3.21
CA LYS A 158 -11.09 36.73 3.11
C LYS A 158 -11.82 35.40 3.05
N GLU A 159 -13.00 35.33 3.67
CA GLU A 159 -13.95 34.21 3.53
C GLU A 159 -14.04 33.73 2.08
N GLN A 160 -13.85 32.43 1.85
CA GLN A 160 -14.50 31.76 0.72
C GLN A 160 -15.47 30.74 1.29
N ARG A 161 -16.76 31.10 1.24
CA ARG A 161 -17.87 30.15 1.41
C ARG A 161 -17.73 29.07 0.34
N ILE A 162 -17.57 27.81 0.75
CA ILE A 162 -17.81 26.68 -0.13
C ILE A 162 -19.32 26.46 -0.14
N PRO A 163 -20.03 26.65 -1.26
CA PRO A 163 -21.46 26.43 -1.31
C PRO A 163 -21.78 24.93 -1.37
N HIS A 164 -22.69 24.49 -0.52
CA HIS A 164 -23.50 23.26 -0.62
C HIS A 164 -22.78 21.90 -0.61
N ILE A 165 -22.78 21.26 0.56
CA ILE A 165 -23.01 19.80 0.64
C ILE A 165 -24.36 19.63 1.36
N THR A 166 -25.38 19.28 0.59
CA THR A 166 -26.71 18.92 1.05
C THR A 166 -26.66 17.48 1.60
N LEU A 167 -27.20 17.25 2.80
CA LEU A 167 -27.59 15.92 3.29
C LEU A 167 -28.84 15.43 2.56
#